data_AF-A0A6G1RGR1-F1
#
_entry.id   AF-A0A6G1RGR1-F1
#
_cell.length_a   1.000
_cell.length_b   1.000
_cell.length_c   1.000
_cell.angle_alpha   90.00
_cell.angle_beta   90.00
_cell.angle_gamma   90.00
#
_symmetry.space_group_name_H-M   'P 1'
#
loop_
_entity.id
_entity.type
_entity.pdbx_description
1 polymer ?
#
loop_
_entity_poly.entity_id
_entity_poly.type
_entity_poly.pdbx_seq_one_letter_code
_entity_poly.pdbx_strand_id
1 'polypeptide(L)'
;MRRVLQEWLIHLEEKFGSKEHSVSSIKKCKTMCAEEERAVLEDNLQLDLTDGGLADKDHSSILEHCTEKENTDETSVSKTVCESSSDLKGPLDCCFQVSPPCVIDPDVQKDLVELTTLCFELQVFSCGSGDAEESSDGSLPPAASWNLACRFMQSYFFLLDLKRLKQCIKTMYAASPNVWETYIAGLKELTCHSPVALAMENEDMLKILKQLHDLGPWDDSPLLLVHAQRLYEKFGETALRPLIKFHPSLLPSDIKQLCRNDPAHFLAYLDSLVKSKPEDKRSSLLRSLLHPQSVRLDWLCVAVSHDAPQRANTVDAEGNPRPRSHLFTWGYSQLILLLIKLPADFVTKEKMADICKSHGFWPGYLCLCLELDRRTEAFTNIAHLDDMSLLNGEDGSLPETTEEWKFLLHLAQNHSTAFHHHGPQNGNAVSNGSPSCPDCITVENVALLLAKAIGPNRAVPLLQECGLTLELSERFTAVCEILKIAEKRQRALIQSMLERCDRFLWSQQA
;
A
#
# COMPACT_ATOMS: atom_id res chain seq x y z
N MET A 1 -36.69 14.09 -0.66
CA MET A 1 -36.07 12.97 0.06
C MET A 1 -35.23 13.45 1.26
N ARG A 2 -34.10 14.17 1.09
CA ARG A 2 -33.29 14.66 2.24
C ARG A 2 -34.10 15.43 3.30
N ARG A 3 -34.99 16.35 2.90
CA ARG A 3 -35.86 17.10 3.83
C ARG A 3 -36.79 16.20 4.65
N VAL A 4 -37.37 15.18 4.02
CA VAL A 4 -38.26 14.21 4.68
C VAL A 4 -37.48 13.37 5.70
N LEU A 5 -36.23 13.00 5.38
CA LEU A 5 -35.36 12.28 6.32
C LEU A 5 -34.89 13.15 7.48
N GLN A 6 -34.71 14.46 7.26
CA GLN A 6 -34.40 15.41 8.35
C GLN A 6 -35.57 15.51 9.34
N GLU A 7 -36.80 15.63 8.85
CA GLU A 7 -38.00 15.63 9.71
C GLU A 7 -38.16 14.30 10.46
N TRP A 8 -37.91 13.18 9.79
CA TRP A 8 -37.95 11.86 10.41
C TRP A 8 -36.85 11.67 11.47
N LEU A 9 -35.64 12.22 11.24
CA LEU A 9 -34.52 12.09 12.16
C LEU A 9 -34.80 12.76 13.51
N ILE A 10 -35.57 13.86 13.53
CA ILE A 10 -36.02 14.51 14.76
C ILE A 10 -36.85 13.52 15.62
N HIS A 11 -37.75 12.75 14.99
CA HIS A 11 -38.53 11.74 15.70
C HIS A 11 -37.69 10.56 16.18
N LEU A 12 -36.65 10.19 15.42
CA LEU A 12 -35.69 9.17 15.86
C LEU A 12 -34.91 9.66 17.09
N GLU A 13 -34.48 10.91 17.10
CA GLU A 13 -33.80 11.55 18.24
C GLU A 13 -34.69 11.67 19.47
N GLU A 14 -35.95 12.03 19.32
CA GLU A 14 -36.91 12.07 20.43
C GLU A 14 -37.11 10.70 21.08
N LYS A 15 -37.06 9.62 20.28
CA LYS A 15 -37.31 8.25 20.73
C LYS A 15 -36.07 7.53 21.25
N PHE A 16 -34.92 7.74 20.60
CA PHE A 16 -33.70 6.96 20.83
C PHE A 16 -32.49 7.82 21.20
N GLY A 17 -32.58 9.15 21.05
CA GLY A 17 -31.51 10.06 21.39
C GLY A 17 -31.13 9.97 22.86
N SER A 18 -29.85 9.74 23.12
CA SER A 18 -29.27 9.83 24.45
C SER A 18 -29.48 11.24 24.98
N LYS A 19 -30.33 11.42 25.98
CA LYS A 19 -30.39 12.65 26.78
C LYS A 19 -29.05 12.81 27.51
N GLU A 20 -28.09 13.48 26.90
CA GLU A 20 -26.89 13.88 27.61
C GLU A 20 -27.30 14.87 28.73
N HIS A 21 -26.92 14.49 29.96
CA HIS A 21 -27.06 15.19 31.24
C HIS A 21 -28.38 15.04 32.02
N SER A 22 -28.57 13.87 32.62
CA SER A 22 -28.94 13.83 34.04
C SER A 22 -28.12 12.77 34.77
N VAL A 23 -27.24 13.24 35.65
CA VAL A 23 -26.39 12.46 36.56
C VAL A 23 -27.29 11.61 37.47
N SER A 24 -27.62 10.39 37.06
CA SER A 24 -28.34 9.43 37.89
C SER A 24 -28.11 7.95 37.53
N SER A 25 -27.65 7.61 36.32
CA SER A 25 -27.63 6.20 35.88
C SER A 25 -26.36 5.42 36.24
N ILE A 26 -25.29 6.08 36.71
CA ILE A 26 -24.02 5.43 37.09
C ILE A 26 -24.18 4.52 38.33
N LYS A 27 -25.23 4.71 39.13
CA LYS A 27 -25.49 3.84 40.29
C LYS A 27 -26.26 2.55 39.99
N LYS A 28 -26.90 2.41 38.81
CA LYS A 28 -27.76 1.24 38.52
C LYS A 28 -27.00 0.05 37.91
N CYS A 29 -25.97 0.28 37.09
CA CYS A 29 -25.18 -0.82 36.51
C CYS A 29 -24.29 -1.54 37.55
N LYS A 30 -23.83 -0.84 38.59
CA LYS A 30 -23.00 -1.44 39.64
C LYS A 30 -23.78 -2.35 40.59
N THR A 31 -25.11 -2.18 40.69
CA THR A 31 -25.95 -2.97 41.61
C THR A 31 -26.43 -4.27 40.97
N MET A 32 -26.65 -4.32 39.64
CA MET A 32 -27.05 -5.56 38.95
C MET A 32 -25.90 -6.57 38.85
N CYS A 33 -24.65 -6.15 38.61
CA CYS A 33 -23.51 -7.08 38.58
C CYS A 33 -23.24 -7.75 39.94
N ALA A 34 -23.52 -7.08 41.06
CA ALA A 34 -23.29 -7.64 42.39
C ALA A 34 -24.36 -8.66 42.82
N GLU A 35 -25.56 -8.60 42.24
CA GLU A 35 -26.65 -9.55 42.53
C GLU A 35 -26.54 -10.83 41.68
N GLU A 36 -26.03 -10.76 40.45
CA GLU A 36 -25.73 -11.95 39.62
C GLU A 36 -24.51 -12.73 40.13
N GLU A 37 -23.46 -12.06 40.62
CA GLU A 37 -22.30 -12.75 41.23
C GLU A 37 -22.65 -13.46 42.54
N ARG A 38 -23.65 -12.98 43.30
CA ARG A 38 -24.13 -13.66 44.51
C ARG A 38 -25.01 -14.88 44.20
N ALA A 39 -25.82 -14.82 43.15
CA ALA A 39 -26.70 -15.93 42.77
C ALA A 39 -25.90 -17.15 42.25
N VAL A 40 -24.75 -16.94 41.62
CA VAL A 40 -23.90 -18.02 41.09
C VAL A 40 -23.03 -18.70 42.17
N LEU A 41 -22.80 -18.01 43.30
CA LEU A 41 -22.01 -18.52 44.43
C LEU A 41 -22.83 -19.35 45.44
N GLU A 42 -24.15 -19.17 45.51
CA GLU A 42 -25.02 -19.97 46.37
C GLU A 42 -25.45 -21.31 45.74
N ASP A 43 -25.40 -21.44 44.41
CA ASP A 43 -25.85 -22.65 43.69
C ASP A 43 -24.75 -23.74 43.57
N ASN A 44 -23.54 -23.48 44.06
CA ASN A 44 -22.40 -24.41 44.00
C ASN A 44 -22.00 -25.03 45.36
N LEU A 45 -22.80 -24.86 46.42
CA LEU A 45 -22.49 -25.36 47.76
C LEU A 45 -23.41 -26.47 48.31
N GLN A 46 -24.28 -27.05 47.49
CA GLN A 46 -25.13 -28.18 47.91
C GLN A 46 -25.17 -29.28 46.86
N LEU A 47 -24.13 -30.13 46.84
CA LEU A 47 -24.26 -31.56 46.53
C LEU A 47 -23.01 -32.35 46.95
N ASP A 48 -23.17 -32.99 48.10
CA ASP A 48 -22.56 -34.20 48.66
C ASP A 48 -21.07 -34.55 48.50
N LEU A 49 -20.42 -34.45 49.66
CA LEU A 49 -19.46 -35.38 50.24
C LEU A 49 -19.74 -36.86 49.93
N THR A 50 -18.80 -37.60 49.33
CA THR A 50 -18.24 -38.81 49.97
C THR A 50 -16.97 -39.34 49.28
N ASP A 51 -15.95 -39.52 50.12
CA ASP A 51 -14.95 -40.60 50.17
C ASP A 51 -13.69 -40.60 49.27
N GLY A 52 -12.56 -40.92 49.92
CA GLY A 52 -11.30 -41.34 49.30
C GLY A 52 -10.09 -40.43 49.50
N GLY A 53 -9.49 -40.42 50.70
CA GLY A 53 -8.23 -39.70 50.99
C GLY A 53 -6.94 -40.48 50.65
N LEU A 54 -5.81 -39.75 50.53
CA LEU A 54 -4.59 -39.85 51.36
C LEU A 54 -3.34 -39.22 50.71
N ALA A 55 -2.67 -38.37 51.52
CA ALA A 55 -1.20 -38.16 51.65
C ALA A 55 -0.45 -37.42 50.51
N ASP A 56 0.55 -36.56 50.73
CA ASP A 56 1.31 -36.14 51.92
C ASP A 56 2.11 -34.84 51.62
N LYS A 57 2.37 -34.05 52.68
CA LYS A 57 3.53 -33.17 52.98
C LYS A 57 3.93 -31.91 52.17
N ASP A 58 3.62 -30.76 52.76
CA ASP A 58 4.49 -29.89 53.59
C ASP A 58 5.85 -29.28 53.12
N HIS A 59 5.96 -28.00 53.52
CA HIS A 59 7.14 -27.17 53.88
C HIS A 59 8.04 -26.63 52.75
N SER A 60 8.66 -25.45 52.81
CA SER A 60 8.51 -24.17 53.52
C SER A 60 9.73 -23.33 53.12
N SER A 61 9.55 -22.01 52.92
CA SER A 61 10.53 -20.92 53.14
C SER A 61 11.94 -20.98 52.52
N ILE A 62 12.38 -19.90 51.88
CA ILE A 62 13.48 -19.03 52.37
C ILE A 62 13.51 -17.74 51.54
N LEU A 63 13.66 -16.65 52.29
CA LEU A 63 13.78 -15.25 51.91
C LEU A 63 15.28 -14.95 51.70
N GLU A 64 15.66 -14.25 50.63
CA GLU A 64 16.97 -13.57 50.60
C GLU A 64 16.88 -12.23 49.86
N HIS A 65 17.48 -11.24 50.50
CA HIS A 65 17.34 -9.80 50.32
C HIS A 65 18.68 -9.28 49.81
N CYS A 66 18.69 -8.46 48.76
CA CYS A 66 19.84 -7.61 48.45
C CYS A 66 19.36 -6.18 48.21
N THR A 67 19.61 -5.36 49.23
CA THR A 67 19.60 -3.90 49.23
C THR A 67 20.86 -3.36 48.57
N GLU A 68 20.71 -2.29 47.78
CA GLU A 68 21.66 -1.16 47.79
C GLU A 68 20.87 0.15 47.71
N LYS A 69 21.18 1.07 48.64
CA LYS A 69 20.70 2.46 48.76
C LYS A 69 21.95 3.36 48.77
N GLU A 70 21.86 4.54 48.16
CA GLU A 70 22.33 5.87 48.67
C GLU A 70 22.09 6.91 47.55
N ASN A 71 21.20 7.90 47.62
CA ASN A 71 21.00 9.08 48.50
C ASN A 71 22.06 10.19 48.38
N THR A 72 21.65 11.37 47.88
CA THR A 72 21.86 12.76 48.39
C THR A 72 21.60 13.77 47.24
N ASP A 73 21.10 14.99 47.40
CA ASP A 73 20.38 15.68 48.48
C ASP A 73 19.74 16.94 47.84
N GLU A 74 18.79 17.52 48.56
CA GLU A 74 17.90 18.60 48.15
C GLU A 74 18.55 20.00 47.99
N THR A 75 17.93 20.85 47.17
CA THR A 75 17.95 22.31 47.39
C THR A 75 16.64 22.94 46.92
N SER A 76 15.81 23.33 47.89
CA SER A 76 14.66 24.23 47.76
C SER A 76 15.16 25.67 48.02
N VAL A 77 14.68 26.80 47.47
CA VAL A 77 13.36 27.46 47.40
C VAL A 77 13.57 28.70 46.48
N SER A 78 12.74 29.03 45.47
CA SER A 78 11.60 29.99 45.52
C SER A 78 11.00 30.12 44.10
N LYS A 79 9.76 29.67 43.86
CA LYS A 79 8.50 30.43 43.82
C LYS A 79 8.52 31.74 43.01
N THR A 80 8.08 31.66 41.76
CA THR A 80 7.13 32.64 41.18
C THR A 80 6.01 31.91 40.46
N VAL A 81 4.81 32.36 40.76
CA VAL A 81 3.49 31.82 40.43
C VAL A 81 3.11 32.20 39.00
N CYS A 82 2.61 31.24 38.23
CA CYS A 82 1.56 31.48 37.24
C CYS A 82 0.74 30.20 37.09
N GLU A 83 -0.23 30.02 38.00
CA GLU A 83 -1.32 29.06 37.84
C GLU A 83 -2.36 29.66 36.88
N SER A 84 -2.65 28.98 35.77
CA SER A 84 -3.95 28.31 35.57
C SER A 84 -4.15 27.86 34.11
N SER A 85 -4.75 26.66 34.00
CA SER A 85 -5.35 25.99 32.81
C SER A 85 -4.59 24.82 32.19
N SER A 86 -4.21 23.86 33.05
CA SER A 86 -4.29 22.44 32.71
C SER A 86 -5.76 22.00 32.70
N ASP A 87 -6.34 21.76 31.53
CA ASP A 87 -7.38 20.75 31.27
C ASP A 87 -7.69 20.69 29.76
N LEU A 88 -6.83 20.02 29.00
CA LEU A 88 -7.17 19.46 27.69
C LEU A 88 -7.30 17.94 27.86
N LYS A 89 -8.45 17.53 28.37
CA LYS A 89 -8.85 16.11 28.48
C LYS A 89 -9.17 15.59 27.06
N GLY A 90 -8.78 14.34 26.82
CA GLY A 90 -8.71 13.63 25.53
C GLY A 90 -10.02 13.40 24.76
N PRO A 91 -10.00 12.52 23.74
CA PRO A 91 -11.08 12.38 22.77
C PRO A 91 -12.38 11.92 23.44
N LEU A 92 -13.48 12.55 23.01
CA LEU A 92 -14.86 12.43 23.50
C LEU A 92 -15.26 11.02 23.97
N ASP A 93 -15.51 10.93 25.28
CA ASP A 93 -15.98 9.78 26.03
C ASP A 93 -17.50 9.59 25.76
N CYS A 94 -17.86 8.92 24.67
CA CYS A 94 -19.25 8.56 24.34
C CYS A 94 -19.33 7.05 24.04
N CYS A 95 -20.05 6.31 24.89
CA CYS A 95 -20.28 4.87 24.72
C CYS A 95 -21.15 4.60 23.48
N PHE A 96 -20.88 3.51 22.76
CA PHE A 96 -21.72 3.07 21.64
C PHE A 96 -23.06 2.54 22.15
N GLN A 97 -24.15 2.94 21.50
CA GLN A 97 -25.45 2.32 21.71
C GLN A 97 -25.60 1.12 20.77
N VAL A 98 -25.22 -0.06 21.28
CA VAL A 98 -25.16 -1.31 20.49
C VAL A 98 -26.44 -2.15 20.63
N SER A 99 -27.20 -1.95 21.70
CA SER A 99 -28.52 -2.53 21.89
C SER A 99 -29.61 -1.46 21.88
N PRO A 100 -30.81 -1.77 21.34
CA PRO A 100 -31.92 -0.83 21.35
C PRO A 100 -32.34 -0.54 22.81
N PRO A 101 -32.66 0.72 23.14
CA PRO A 101 -33.06 1.10 24.50
C PRO A 101 -34.47 0.61 24.87
N CYS A 102 -35.21 0.07 23.90
CA CYS A 102 -36.53 -0.52 24.06
C CYS A 102 -36.73 -1.69 23.08
N VAL A 103 -37.73 -2.52 23.35
CA VAL A 103 -38.09 -3.62 22.43
C VAL A 103 -38.75 -3.02 21.19
N ILE A 104 -38.21 -3.37 20.02
CA ILE A 104 -38.71 -2.92 18.71
C ILE A 104 -39.32 -4.14 18.01
N ASP A 105 -40.49 -3.94 17.41
CA ASP A 105 -41.12 -4.98 16.58
C ASP A 105 -40.21 -5.33 15.37
N PRO A 106 -40.01 -6.61 15.03
CA PRO A 106 -39.09 -7.01 13.96
C PRO A 106 -39.39 -6.39 12.59
N ASP A 107 -40.67 -6.20 12.25
CA ASP A 107 -41.05 -5.61 10.96
C ASP A 107 -40.70 -4.12 10.93
N VAL A 108 -40.93 -3.42 12.05
CA VAL A 108 -40.58 -2.00 12.22
C VAL A 108 -39.06 -1.81 12.29
N GLN A 109 -38.34 -2.74 12.91
CA GLN A 109 -36.88 -2.68 13.02
C GLN A 109 -36.21 -2.66 11.64
N LYS A 110 -36.72 -3.47 10.70
CA LYS A 110 -36.18 -3.50 9.34
C LYS A 110 -36.32 -2.14 8.64
N ASP A 111 -37.50 -1.53 8.72
CA ASP A 111 -37.76 -0.21 8.12
C ASP A 111 -36.91 0.89 8.79
N LEU A 112 -36.76 0.84 10.12
CA LEU A 112 -35.87 1.74 10.86
C LEU A 112 -34.41 1.57 10.43
N VAL A 113 -33.95 0.34 10.21
CA VAL A 113 -32.58 0.08 9.73
C VAL A 113 -32.37 0.67 8.33
N GLU A 114 -33.32 0.48 7.43
CA GLU A 114 -33.25 1.03 6.08
C GLU A 114 -33.21 2.57 6.08
N LEU A 115 -34.08 3.21 6.87
CA LEU A 115 -34.16 4.67 6.98
C LEU A 115 -32.94 5.29 7.67
N THR A 116 -32.47 4.70 8.77
CA THR A 116 -31.29 5.18 9.52
C THR A 116 -30.04 5.07 8.66
N THR A 117 -29.87 3.94 7.95
CA THR A 117 -28.75 3.74 7.03
C THR A 117 -28.81 4.74 5.86
N LEU A 118 -30.00 5.00 5.31
CA LEU A 118 -30.18 5.99 4.25
C LEU A 118 -29.85 7.42 4.72
N CYS A 119 -30.13 7.76 5.97
CA CYS A 119 -29.72 9.05 6.55
C CYS A 119 -28.20 9.20 6.53
N PHE A 120 -27.46 8.15 6.90
CA PHE A 120 -26.00 8.15 6.87
C PHE A 120 -25.45 8.28 5.44
N GLU A 121 -25.97 7.49 4.49
CA GLU A 121 -25.56 7.52 3.07
C GLU A 121 -25.82 8.89 2.41
N LEU A 122 -26.91 9.57 2.79
CA LEU A 122 -27.25 10.90 2.30
C LEU A 122 -26.65 12.04 3.13
N GLN A 123 -25.80 11.74 4.11
CA GLN A 123 -25.17 12.72 5.01
C GLN A 123 -26.18 13.62 5.72
N VAL A 124 -27.31 13.05 6.12
CA VAL A 124 -28.35 13.72 6.89
C VAL A 124 -28.06 13.49 8.36
N PHE A 125 -27.40 14.45 8.99
CA PHE A 125 -27.08 14.44 10.41
C PHE A 125 -27.75 15.63 11.08
N SER A 126 -28.25 15.44 12.30
CA SER A 126 -28.77 16.56 13.08
C SER A 126 -27.61 17.43 13.54
N CYS A 127 -27.59 18.66 13.04
CA CYS A 127 -26.75 19.70 13.63
C CYS A 127 -27.48 20.18 14.87
N GLY A 128 -26.95 19.88 16.06
CA GLY A 128 -27.49 20.34 17.34
C GLY A 128 -27.36 21.85 17.56
N SER A 129 -27.69 22.67 16.57
CA SER A 129 -27.91 24.10 16.75
C SER A 129 -29.32 24.42 16.22
N GLY A 130 -30.26 24.54 17.14
CA GLY A 130 -31.38 25.45 16.93
C GLY A 130 -30.80 26.83 16.61
N ASP A 131 -31.44 27.52 15.68
CA ASP A 131 -31.16 28.92 15.33
C ASP A 131 -30.01 29.15 14.33
N ALA A 132 -30.14 28.60 13.13
CA ALA A 132 -29.60 29.24 11.93
C ALA A 132 -30.52 28.96 10.74
N GLU A 133 -31.61 29.74 10.67
CA GLU A 133 -32.36 29.90 9.44
C GLU A 133 -31.44 30.37 8.30
N GLU A 134 -31.66 29.78 7.13
CA GLU A 134 -31.43 30.38 5.82
C GLU A 134 -30.07 31.07 5.60
N SER A 135 -29.05 30.29 5.28
CA SER A 135 -28.12 30.72 4.25
C SER A 135 -27.91 29.64 3.20
N SER A 136 -28.26 30.04 1.98
CA SER A 136 -28.04 29.38 0.71
C SER A 136 -26.57 28.98 0.54
N ASP A 137 -26.35 27.74 0.11
CA ASP A 137 -25.12 27.23 -0.51
C ASP A 137 -23.85 27.33 0.36
N GLY A 138 -23.73 26.43 1.34
CA GLY A 138 -22.54 26.32 2.18
C GLY A 138 -22.33 24.88 2.64
N SER A 139 -21.53 24.12 1.90
CA SER A 139 -21.02 22.84 2.39
C SER A 139 -20.34 23.08 3.74
N LEU A 140 -20.82 22.45 4.81
CA LEU A 140 -20.13 22.39 6.10
C LEU A 140 -18.65 21.97 5.86
N PRO A 141 -17.68 22.52 6.62
CA PRO A 141 -16.30 22.09 6.52
C PRO A 141 -16.21 20.56 6.63
N PRO A 142 -15.38 19.87 5.81
CA PRO A 142 -15.30 18.40 5.79
C PRO A 142 -15.09 17.78 7.19
N ALA A 143 -14.30 18.44 8.04
CA ALA A 143 -14.06 18.02 9.42
C ALA A 143 -15.31 18.06 10.30
N ALA A 144 -16.20 19.03 10.12
CA ALA A 144 -17.47 19.12 10.86
C ALA A 144 -18.44 18.00 10.42
N SER A 145 -18.45 17.67 9.12
CA SER A 145 -19.25 16.58 8.57
C SER A 145 -18.82 15.20 9.10
N TRP A 146 -17.51 14.94 9.23
CA TRP A 146 -17.02 13.66 9.75
C TRP A 146 -17.32 13.45 11.23
N ASN A 147 -17.24 14.51 12.05
CA ASN A 147 -17.59 14.43 13.47
C ASN A 147 -19.08 14.12 13.67
N LEU A 148 -19.95 14.71 12.85
CA LEU A 148 -21.38 14.41 12.86
C LEU A 148 -21.65 12.95 12.46
N ALA A 149 -20.94 12.44 11.45
CA ALA A 149 -21.02 11.03 11.05
C ALA A 149 -20.60 10.07 12.18
N CYS A 150 -19.48 10.37 12.87
CA CYS A 150 -19.02 9.58 14.02
C CYS A 150 -20.05 9.56 15.15
N ARG A 151 -20.60 10.73 15.51
CA ARG A 151 -21.63 10.83 16.56
C ARG A 151 -22.90 10.06 16.18
N PHE A 152 -23.36 10.20 14.95
CA PHE A 152 -24.51 9.47 14.44
C PHE A 152 -24.32 7.96 14.54
N MET A 153 -23.13 7.46 14.19
CA MET A 153 -22.80 6.04 14.33
C MET A 153 -22.79 5.59 15.80
N GLN A 154 -22.25 6.40 16.72
CA GLN A 154 -22.25 6.07 18.14
C GLN A 154 -23.66 5.98 18.72
N SER A 155 -24.57 6.88 18.31
CA SER A 155 -25.94 6.93 18.83
C SER A 155 -26.87 5.88 18.20
N TYR A 156 -26.65 5.51 16.94
CA TYR A 156 -27.60 4.67 16.18
C TYR A 156 -27.00 3.37 15.66
N PHE A 157 -25.86 2.92 16.18
CA PHE A 157 -25.15 1.73 15.69
C PHE A 157 -26.05 0.50 15.58
N PHE A 158 -26.95 0.31 16.55
CA PHE A 158 -27.92 -0.79 16.59
C PHE A 158 -29.00 -0.76 15.48
N LEU A 159 -29.19 0.38 14.80
CA LEU A 159 -30.11 0.57 13.66
C LEU A 159 -29.36 0.75 12.33
N LEU A 160 -28.07 0.45 12.27
CA LEU A 160 -27.31 0.57 11.03
C LEU A 160 -27.12 -0.78 10.36
N ASP A 161 -27.38 -0.82 9.05
CA ASP A 161 -26.92 -1.93 8.22
C ASP A 161 -25.39 -1.82 8.09
N LEU A 162 -24.71 -2.66 8.85
CA LEU A 162 -23.25 -2.69 8.96
C LEU A 162 -22.57 -2.95 7.60
N LYS A 163 -23.20 -3.71 6.69
CA LYS A 163 -22.65 -4.00 5.36
C LYS A 163 -22.71 -2.75 4.47
N ARG A 164 -23.87 -2.10 4.42
CA ARG A 164 -24.06 -0.84 3.69
C ARG A 164 -23.19 0.28 4.26
N LEU A 165 -23.11 0.37 5.59
CA LEU A 165 -22.27 1.32 6.29
C LEU A 165 -20.78 1.16 5.94
N LYS A 166 -20.24 -0.06 5.99
CA LYS A 166 -18.87 -0.38 5.56
C LYS A 166 -18.60 0.13 4.14
N GLN A 167 -19.51 -0.12 3.20
CA GLN A 167 -19.36 0.30 1.81
C GLN A 167 -19.46 1.83 1.64
N CYS A 168 -20.36 2.47 2.37
CA CYS A 168 -20.51 3.93 2.39
C CYS A 168 -19.24 4.61 2.93
N ILE A 169 -18.66 4.10 4.02
CA ILE A 169 -17.43 4.66 4.60
C ILE A 169 -16.27 4.54 3.62
N LYS A 170 -16.11 3.39 2.97
CA LYS A 170 -15.05 3.17 1.96
C LYS A 170 -15.14 4.11 0.77
N THR A 171 -16.34 4.55 0.39
CA THR A 171 -16.58 5.36 -0.81
C THR A 171 -16.62 6.86 -0.52
N MET A 172 -17.36 7.28 0.51
CA MET A 172 -17.60 8.70 0.82
C MET A 172 -16.61 9.28 1.83
N TYR A 173 -16.03 8.43 2.68
CA TYR A 173 -15.20 8.83 3.82
C TYR A 173 -13.77 8.26 3.72
N ALA A 174 -13.31 7.94 2.50
CA ALA A 174 -11.99 7.36 2.26
C ALA A 174 -10.83 8.22 2.82
N ALA A 175 -10.99 9.55 2.79
CA ALA A 175 -10.01 10.52 3.29
C ALA A 175 -10.03 10.70 4.81
N SER A 176 -11.03 10.17 5.52
CA SER A 176 -11.24 10.42 6.95
C SER A 176 -11.05 9.15 7.79
N PRO A 177 -9.90 8.97 8.47
CA PRO A 177 -9.65 7.81 9.32
C PRO A 177 -10.68 7.62 10.42
N ASN A 178 -11.05 8.72 11.07
CA ASN A 178 -11.85 8.69 12.29
C ASN A 178 -13.19 7.96 12.11
N VAL A 179 -13.83 8.12 10.94
CA VAL A 179 -15.11 7.46 10.64
C VAL A 179 -14.96 5.94 10.54
N TRP A 180 -13.86 5.46 9.94
CA TRP A 180 -13.53 4.03 9.88
C TRP A 180 -13.21 3.48 11.28
N GLU A 181 -12.41 4.20 12.06
CA GLU A 181 -12.08 3.79 13.44
C GLU A 181 -13.34 3.73 14.32
N THR A 182 -14.28 4.69 14.17
CA THR A 182 -15.58 4.63 14.87
C THR A 182 -16.39 3.40 14.45
N TYR A 183 -16.40 3.04 13.16
CA TYR A 183 -17.09 1.84 12.69
C TYR A 183 -16.53 0.58 13.33
N ILE A 184 -15.21 0.44 13.33
CA ILE A 184 -14.51 -0.66 13.98
C ILE A 184 -14.79 -0.70 15.48
N ALA A 185 -14.74 0.43 16.16
CA ALA A 185 -14.99 0.51 17.61
C ALA A 185 -16.41 0.04 17.95
N GLY A 186 -17.42 0.43 17.17
CA GLY A 186 -18.80 -0.06 17.36
C GLY A 186 -18.93 -1.56 17.13
N LEU A 187 -18.25 -2.10 16.12
CA LEU A 187 -18.21 -3.55 15.89
C LEU A 187 -17.43 -4.31 16.99
N LYS A 188 -16.39 -3.70 17.56
CA LYS A 188 -15.68 -4.25 18.73
C LYS A 188 -16.61 -4.35 19.93
N GLU A 189 -17.38 -3.31 20.20
CA GLU A 189 -18.38 -3.29 21.27
C GLU A 189 -19.44 -4.38 21.06
N LEU A 190 -19.95 -4.55 19.83
CA LEU A 190 -20.93 -5.61 19.50
C LEU A 190 -20.40 -7.04 19.71
N THR A 191 -19.08 -7.22 19.64
CA THR A 191 -18.44 -8.54 19.71
C THR A 191 -17.60 -8.73 20.97
N CYS A 192 -17.71 -7.84 21.96
CA CYS A 192 -16.87 -7.86 23.16
C CYS A 192 -17.03 -9.15 23.98
N HIS A 193 -18.23 -9.74 24.00
CA HIS A 193 -18.54 -10.98 24.71
C HIS A 193 -18.41 -12.24 23.83
N SER A 194 -17.87 -12.14 22.61
CA SER A 194 -17.74 -13.32 21.75
C SER A 194 -16.62 -14.25 22.26
N PRO A 195 -16.74 -15.58 22.07
CA PRO A 195 -15.70 -16.52 22.50
C PRO A 195 -14.30 -16.18 21.95
N VAL A 196 -14.25 -15.73 20.70
CA VAL A 196 -13.00 -15.28 20.07
C VAL A 196 -12.44 -14.03 20.73
N ALA A 197 -13.28 -13.07 21.13
CA ALA A 197 -12.82 -11.87 21.83
C ALA A 197 -12.23 -12.20 23.21
N LEU A 198 -12.87 -13.12 23.95
CA LEU A 198 -12.38 -13.58 25.26
C LEU A 198 -11.08 -14.41 25.12
N ALA A 199 -10.96 -15.21 24.08
CA ALA A 199 -9.75 -15.99 23.79
C ALA A 199 -8.54 -15.13 23.37
N MET A 200 -8.77 -13.88 22.91
CA MET A 200 -7.67 -12.99 22.51
C MET A 200 -6.69 -12.69 23.64
N GLU A 201 -7.09 -12.75 24.91
CA GLU A 201 -6.18 -12.43 26.01
C GLU A 201 -5.20 -13.57 26.29
N ASN A 202 -5.66 -14.82 26.20
CA ASN A 202 -4.96 -15.96 26.80
C ASN A 202 -4.56 -17.07 25.82
N GLU A 203 -5.02 -17.04 24.57
CA GLU A 203 -4.77 -18.13 23.61
C GLU A 203 -3.75 -17.80 22.51
N ASP A 204 -3.17 -18.86 21.95
CA ASP A 204 -2.29 -18.82 20.77
C ASP A 204 -3.08 -18.60 19.48
N MET A 205 -2.46 -17.97 18.47
CA MET A 205 -3.08 -17.61 17.20
C MET A 205 -3.85 -18.76 16.53
N LEU A 206 -3.30 -19.98 16.50
CA LEU A 206 -3.94 -21.12 15.84
C LEU A 206 -5.24 -21.57 16.52
N LYS A 207 -5.31 -21.48 17.85
CA LYS A 207 -6.51 -21.83 18.61
C LYS A 207 -7.61 -20.79 18.40
N ILE A 208 -7.23 -19.51 18.42
CA ILE A 208 -8.13 -18.40 18.12
C ILE A 208 -8.66 -18.49 16.68
N LEU A 209 -7.81 -18.79 15.70
CA LEU A 209 -8.23 -18.99 14.31
C LEU A 209 -9.18 -20.19 14.16
N LYS A 210 -8.96 -21.26 14.92
CA LYS A 210 -9.87 -22.40 14.94
C LYS A 210 -11.23 -22.02 15.52
N GLN A 211 -11.27 -21.32 16.66
CA GLN A 211 -12.52 -20.82 17.24
C GLN A 211 -13.23 -19.85 16.30
N LEU A 212 -12.48 -18.99 15.61
CA LEU A 212 -13.04 -18.08 14.61
C LEU A 212 -13.64 -18.85 13.44
N HIS A 213 -12.98 -19.90 12.95
CA HIS A 213 -13.54 -20.79 11.93
C HIS A 213 -14.81 -21.51 12.42
N ASP A 214 -14.80 -22.03 13.65
CA ASP A 214 -15.91 -22.81 14.22
C ASP A 214 -17.15 -21.96 14.57
N LEU A 215 -16.97 -20.65 14.83
CA LEU A 215 -18.07 -19.70 15.05
C LEU A 215 -18.82 -19.33 13.76
N GLY A 216 -18.25 -19.57 12.59
CA GLY A 216 -18.81 -19.20 11.28
C GLY A 216 -19.60 -20.33 10.63
N PRO A 217 -20.56 -19.99 9.76
CA PRO A 217 -20.23 -19.39 8.47
C PRO A 217 -20.22 -17.85 8.50
N TRP A 218 -19.21 -17.26 7.85
CA TRP A 218 -18.98 -15.80 7.83
C TRP A 218 -19.37 -15.13 6.51
N ASP A 219 -20.09 -15.84 5.66
CA ASP A 219 -20.43 -15.38 4.32
C ASP A 219 -21.22 -14.06 4.43
N ASP A 220 -20.53 -12.97 4.07
CA ASP A 220 -20.96 -11.56 4.12
C ASP A 220 -21.08 -10.87 5.48
N SER A 221 -20.65 -11.48 6.59
CA SER A 221 -20.71 -10.83 7.91
C SER A 221 -19.60 -9.80 8.14
N PRO A 222 -19.92 -8.53 8.46
CA PRO A 222 -18.90 -7.52 8.78
C PRO A 222 -18.19 -7.78 10.12
N LEU A 223 -18.70 -8.69 10.95
CA LEU A 223 -18.11 -9.03 12.26
C LEU A 223 -16.76 -9.75 12.12
N LEU A 224 -16.56 -10.50 11.04
CA LEU A 224 -15.29 -11.16 10.73
C LEU A 224 -14.13 -10.15 10.66
N LEU A 225 -14.40 -8.95 10.14
CA LEU A 225 -13.39 -7.90 10.01
C LEU A 225 -12.83 -7.46 11.37
N VAL A 226 -13.66 -7.42 12.40
CA VAL A 226 -13.21 -7.05 13.75
C VAL A 226 -12.40 -8.13 14.41
N HIS A 227 -12.77 -9.39 14.23
CA HIS A 227 -11.94 -10.49 14.72
C HIS A 227 -10.58 -10.52 13.99
N ALA A 228 -10.57 -10.25 12.68
CA ALA A 228 -9.34 -10.06 11.92
C ALA A 228 -8.52 -8.86 12.44
N GLN A 229 -9.18 -7.76 12.81
CA GLN A 229 -8.51 -6.61 13.40
C GLN A 229 -7.89 -6.90 14.77
N ARG A 230 -8.61 -7.57 15.67
CA ARG A 230 -8.06 -7.99 16.98
C ARG A 230 -6.85 -8.92 16.81
N LEU A 231 -6.91 -9.84 15.85
CA LEU A 231 -5.79 -10.73 15.51
C LEU A 231 -4.58 -9.95 15.00
N TYR A 232 -4.80 -8.97 14.12
CA TYR A 232 -3.75 -8.11 13.60
C TYR A 232 -3.15 -7.21 14.70
N GLU A 233 -3.97 -6.63 15.58
CA GLU A 233 -3.51 -5.83 16.71
C GLU A 233 -2.65 -6.65 17.69
N LYS A 234 -3.00 -7.92 17.92
CA LYS A 234 -2.25 -8.81 18.83
C LYS A 234 -0.97 -9.38 18.19
N PHE A 235 -1.02 -9.81 16.94
CA PHE A 235 0.05 -10.60 16.31
C PHE A 235 0.74 -9.91 15.11
N GLY A 236 0.29 -8.72 14.71
CA GLY A 236 0.85 -7.94 13.61
C GLY A 236 0.79 -8.66 12.26
N GLU A 237 1.85 -8.48 11.46
CA GLU A 237 1.99 -9.07 10.12
C GLU A 237 1.75 -10.59 10.10
N THR A 238 2.17 -11.29 11.15
CA THR A 238 2.10 -12.76 11.21
C THR A 238 0.68 -13.31 11.13
N ALA A 239 -0.33 -12.51 11.50
CA ALA A 239 -1.74 -12.88 11.42
C ALA A 239 -2.31 -12.87 9.99
N LEU A 240 -1.76 -12.05 9.09
CA LEU A 240 -2.39 -11.76 7.79
C LEU A 240 -2.49 -12.99 6.89
N ARG A 241 -1.41 -13.77 6.81
CA ARG A 241 -1.35 -14.94 5.92
C ARG A 241 -2.28 -16.08 6.37
N PRO A 242 -2.32 -16.48 7.66
CA PRO A 242 -3.32 -17.43 8.15
C PRO A 242 -4.76 -16.91 7.98
N LEU A 243 -5.03 -15.64 8.33
CA LEU A 243 -6.36 -15.05 8.25
C LEU A 243 -7.01 -15.25 6.88
N ILE A 244 -6.27 -14.97 5.81
CA ILE A 244 -6.80 -14.97 4.45
C ILE A 244 -6.86 -16.39 3.88
N LYS A 245 -6.00 -17.29 4.38
CA LYS A 245 -6.06 -18.71 4.03
C LYS A 245 -7.34 -19.35 4.57
N PHE A 246 -7.73 -19.03 5.80
CA PHE A 246 -8.92 -19.60 6.44
C PHE A 246 -10.20 -18.81 6.15
N HIS A 247 -10.08 -17.52 5.81
CA HIS A 247 -11.22 -16.64 5.55
C HIS A 247 -11.05 -15.89 4.22
N PRO A 248 -11.31 -16.55 3.08
CA PRO A 248 -11.15 -15.96 1.75
C PRO A 248 -12.15 -14.83 1.45
N SER A 249 -13.17 -14.63 2.29
CA SER A 249 -14.10 -13.50 2.21
C SER A 249 -13.45 -12.15 2.56
N LEU A 250 -12.30 -12.17 3.27
CA LEU A 250 -11.50 -10.97 3.51
C LEU A 250 -10.78 -10.53 2.23
N LEU A 251 -11.19 -9.39 1.70
CA LEU A 251 -10.60 -8.83 0.49
C LEU A 251 -9.30 -8.07 0.81
N PRO A 252 -8.36 -7.92 -0.14
CA PRO A 252 -7.17 -7.09 0.06
C PRO A 252 -7.48 -5.63 0.43
N SER A 253 -8.65 -5.11 0.04
CA SER A 253 -9.11 -3.79 0.51
C SER A 253 -9.40 -3.74 2.01
N ASP A 254 -9.85 -4.85 2.59
CA ASP A 254 -10.04 -4.98 4.05
C ASP A 254 -8.68 -5.06 4.74
N ILE A 255 -7.73 -5.83 4.19
CA ILE A 255 -6.37 -5.92 4.72
C ILE A 255 -5.63 -4.58 4.65
N LYS A 256 -5.82 -3.80 3.58
CA LYS A 256 -5.29 -2.42 3.49
C LYS A 256 -5.79 -1.55 4.64
N GLN A 257 -7.05 -1.71 5.05
CA GLN A 257 -7.60 -0.97 6.18
C GLN A 257 -7.06 -1.47 7.52
N LEU A 258 -6.86 -2.78 7.69
CA LEU A 258 -6.21 -3.34 8.89
C LEU A 258 -4.79 -2.80 9.05
N CYS A 259 -4.03 -2.76 7.96
CA CYS A 259 -2.64 -2.31 7.93
C CYS A 259 -2.51 -0.79 7.69
N ARG A 260 -3.55 0.01 7.98
CA ARG A 260 -3.53 1.45 7.69
C ARG A 260 -2.36 2.19 8.34
N ASN A 261 -1.99 1.77 9.55
CA ASN A 261 -0.89 2.37 10.31
C ASN A 261 0.48 1.85 9.85
N ASP A 262 0.52 0.66 9.23
CA ASP A 262 1.74 0.00 8.77
C ASP A 262 1.60 -0.47 7.32
N PRO A 263 1.73 0.43 6.33
CA PRO A 263 1.60 0.08 4.91
C PRO A 263 2.57 -1.02 4.45
N ALA A 264 3.68 -1.19 5.17
CA ALA A 264 4.66 -2.26 5.02
C ALA A 264 4.02 -3.66 5.05
N HIS A 265 3.19 -3.93 6.06
CA HIS A 265 2.57 -5.24 6.26
C HIS A 265 1.57 -5.54 5.12
N PHE A 266 0.88 -4.52 4.64
CA PHE A 266 0.00 -4.66 3.47
C PHE A 266 0.79 -5.01 2.20
N LEU A 267 1.93 -4.34 1.97
CA LEU A 267 2.79 -4.64 0.81
C LEU A 267 3.36 -6.06 0.88
N ALA A 268 3.88 -6.48 2.03
CA ALA A 268 4.41 -7.82 2.24
C ALA A 268 3.33 -8.89 1.97
N TYR A 269 2.11 -8.66 2.45
CA TYR A 269 0.96 -9.49 2.14
C TYR A 269 0.66 -9.53 0.63
N LEU A 270 0.56 -8.36 -0.02
CA LEU A 270 0.23 -8.26 -1.43
C LEU A 270 1.28 -8.96 -2.32
N ASP A 271 2.56 -8.73 -2.04
CA ASP A 271 3.67 -9.36 -2.73
C ASP A 271 3.65 -10.88 -2.53
N SER A 272 3.43 -11.36 -1.31
CA SER A 272 3.27 -12.80 -1.02
C SER A 272 2.09 -13.41 -1.77
N LEU A 273 0.95 -12.71 -1.82
CA LEU A 273 -0.24 -13.15 -2.53
C LEU A 273 0.01 -13.28 -4.03
N VAL A 274 0.67 -12.29 -4.64
CA VAL A 274 1.03 -12.31 -6.06
C VAL A 274 2.05 -13.43 -6.34
N LYS A 275 3.09 -13.57 -5.52
CA LYS A 275 4.11 -14.62 -5.66
C LYS A 275 3.56 -16.03 -5.48
N SER A 276 2.47 -16.20 -4.72
CA SER A 276 1.79 -17.49 -4.54
C SER A 276 1.15 -18.04 -5.82
N LYS A 277 0.94 -17.19 -6.84
CA LYS A 277 0.38 -17.58 -8.13
C LYS A 277 1.47 -17.75 -9.19
N PRO A 278 1.24 -18.63 -10.19
CA PRO A 278 2.16 -18.79 -11.31
C PRO A 278 2.20 -17.50 -12.14
N GLU A 279 3.33 -17.25 -12.83
CA GLU A 279 3.66 -15.95 -13.42
C GLU A 279 2.60 -15.46 -14.43
N ASP A 280 2.04 -16.39 -15.20
CA ASP A 280 0.98 -16.16 -16.19
C ASP A 280 -0.32 -15.61 -15.57
N LYS A 281 -0.58 -15.94 -14.29
CA LYS A 281 -1.80 -15.52 -13.57
C LYS A 281 -1.59 -14.33 -12.65
N ARG A 282 -0.36 -13.84 -12.48
CA ARG A 282 -0.07 -12.72 -11.57
C ARG A 282 -0.76 -11.44 -12.00
N SER A 283 -0.67 -11.10 -13.29
CA SER A 283 -1.27 -9.87 -13.83
C SER A 283 -2.81 -9.91 -13.81
N SER A 284 -3.42 -11.08 -14.04
CA SER A 284 -4.89 -11.22 -14.00
C SER A 284 -5.41 -11.13 -12.56
N LEU A 285 -4.72 -11.73 -11.60
CA LEU A 285 -5.01 -11.55 -10.17
C LEU A 285 -4.86 -10.08 -9.77
N LEU A 286 -3.73 -9.45 -10.08
CA LEU A 286 -3.49 -8.06 -9.68
C LEU A 286 -4.55 -7.12 -10.29
N ARG A 287 -4.99 -7.38 -11.52
CA ARG A 287 -6.07 -6.63 -12.17
C ARG A 287 -7.42 -6.80 -11.45
N SER A 288 -7.75 -7.98 -10.93
CA SER A 288 -8.99 -8.18 -10.19
C SER A 288 -8.97 -7.48 -8.83
N LEU A 289 -7.80 -7.40 -8.19
CA LEU A 289 -7.62 -6.73 -6.90
C LEU A 289 -7.66 -5.20 -7.00
N LEU A 290 -7.24 -4.65 -8.14
CA LEU A 290 -7.15 -3.21 -8.41
C LEU A 290 -8.47 -2.59 -8.92
N HIS A 291 -9.61 -3.08 -8.45
CA HIS A 291 -10.90 -2.47 -8.75
C HIS A 291 -11.39 -1.68 -7.53
N PRO A 292 -11.50 -0.33 -7.59
CA PRO A 292 -11.32 0.56 -8.76
C PRO A 292 -9.85 0.89 -9.10
N GLN A 293 -9.59 1.28 -10.35
CA GLN A 293 -8.22 1.53 -10.86
C GLN A 293 -7.46 2.63 -10.11
N SER A 294 -8.17 3.57 -9.47
CA SER A 294 -7.57 4.63 -8.66
C SER A 294 -6.66 4.10 -7.56
N VAL A 295 -6.96 2.91 -7.03
CA VAL A 295 -6.18 2.24 -5.98
C VAL A 295 -4.77 1.84 -6.45
N ARG A 296 -4.56 1.72 -7.78
CA ARG A 296 -3.27 1.37 -8.36
C ARG A 296 -2.19 2.40 -8.06
N LEU A 297 -2.52 3.69 -8.15
CA LEU A 297 -1.57 4.76 -7.89
C LEU A 297 -1.14 4.78 -6.42
N ASP A 298 -2.08 4.58 -5.51
CA ASP A 298 -1.78 4.45 -4.08
C ASP A 298 -0.82 3.30 -3.82
N TRP A 299 -1.11 2.12 -4.37
CA TRP A 299 -0.28 0.93 -4.15
C TRP A 299 1.09 1.08 -4.77
N LEU A 300 1.18 1.68 -5.96
CA LEU A 300 2.45 2.00 -6.58
C LEU A 300 3.27 2.94 -5.70
N CYS A 301 2.67 4.04 -5.25
CA CYS A 301 3.32 5.04 -4.38
C CYS A 301 3.88 4.40 -3.11
N VAL A 302 3.08 3.54 -2.45
CA VAL A 302 3.52 2.83 -1.25
C VAL A 302 4.66 1.85 -1.57
N ALA A 303 4.55 1.09 -2.66
CA ALA A 303 5.57 0.11 -3.09
C ALA A 303 6.91 0.77 -3.48
N VAL A 304 6.89 1.95 -4.11
CA VAL A 304 8.11 2.71 -4.46
C VAL A 304 8.67 3.52 -3.28
N SER A 305 7.96 3.62 -2.16
CA SER A 305 8.44 4.33 -0.98
C SER A 305 9.08 3.39 0.03
N HIS A 306 8.55 2.17 0.14
CA HIS A 306 8.95 1.20 1.16
C HIS A 306 10.12 0.34 0.69
N ASP A 307 11.12 0.14 1.56
CA ASP A 307 12.40 -0.52 1.23
C ASP A 307 13.05 0.01 -0.04
N ALA A 308 12.88 1.31 -0.29
CA ALA A 308 13.50 2.02 -1.40
C ALA A 308 14.93 2.45 -1.02
N PRO A 309 15.86 2.48 -1.99
CA PRO A 309 17.16 3.10 -1.79
C PRO A 309 17.02 4.56 -1.32
N GLN A 310 18.03 5.07 -0.60
CA GLN A 310 18.06 6.48 -0.26
C GLN A 310 18.01 7.34 -1.52
N ARG A 311 17.13 8.34 -1.55
CA ARG A 311 16.91 9.20 -2.72
C ARG A 311 18.21 9.85 -3.22
N ALA A 312 19.10 10.25 -2.32
CA ALA A 312 20.41 10.80 -2.67
C ALA A 312 21.31 9.84 -3.47
N ASN A 313 21.03 8.53 -3.46
CA ASN A 313 21.75 7.53 -4.24
C ASN A 313 21.18 7.35 -5.64
N THR A 314 19.91 7.71 -5.86
CA THR A 314 19.20 7.49 -7.13
C THR A 314 19.09 8.75 -7.99
N VAL A 315 18.93 9.92 -7.38
CA VAL A 315 18.83 11.22 -8.07
C VAL A 315 19.99 12.16 -7.69
N ASP A 316 20.40 13.01 -8.63
CA ASP A 316 21.33 14.12 -8.39
C ASP A 316 20.61 15.37 -7.83
N ALA A 317 21.32 16.50 -7.71
CA ALA A 317 20.76 17.74 -7.15
C ALA A 317 19.76 18.42 -8.10
N GLU A 318 19.91 18.18 -9.39
CA GLU A 318 19.10 18.69 -10.49
C GLU A 318 17.85 17.83 -10.74
N GLY A 319 17.78 16.64 -10.13
CA GLY A 319 16.68 15.70 -10.24
C GLY A 319 16.84 14.67 -11.37
N ASN A 320 18.01 14.56 -11.98
CA ASN A 320 18.34 13.56 -12.99
C ASN A 320 18.86 12.26 -12.33
N PRO A 321 18.87 11.14 -13.08
CA PRO A 321 19.43 9.89 -12.61
C PRO A 321 20.92 10.01 -12.29
N ARG A 322 21.35 9.42 -11.18
CA ARG A 322 22.78 9.17 -10.95
C ARG A 322 23.27 8.02 -11.81
N PRO A 323 24.55 8.02 -12.24
CA PRO A 323 25.14 6.91 -12.95
C PRO A 323 24.89 5.58 -12.24
N ARG A 324 24.41 4.58 -12.98
CA ARG A 324 24.12 3.21 -12.56
C ARG A 324 23.12 3.06 -11.42
N SER A 325 22.34 4.10 -11.12
CA SER A 325 21.36 4.05 -10.03
C SER A 325 20.16 3.15 -10.32
N HIS A 326 19.89 2.79 -11.57
CA HIS A 326 18.87 1.80 -11.94
C HIS A 326 19.20 0.38 -11.46
N LEU A 327 20.45 0.12 -11.08
CA LEU A 327 20.91 -1.19 -10.58
C LEU A 327 20.67 -1.38 -9.08
N PHE A 328 20.25 -0.33 -8.36
CA PHE A 328 19.89 -0.50 -6.96
C PHE A 328 18.72 -1.47 -6.80
N THR A 329 18.80 -2.31 -5.77
CA THR A 329 17.73 -3.25 -5.42
C THR A 329 16.60 -2.53 -4.71
N TRP A 330 15.37 -2.79 -5.13
CA TRP A 330 14.15 -2.34 -4.46
C TRP A 330 13.44 -3.54 -3.86
N GLY A 331 12.98 -3.43 -2.60
CA GLY A 331 12.33 -4.55 -1.90
C GLY A 331 11.16 -5.16 -2.69
N TYR A 332 10.36 -4.30 -3.33
CA TYR A 332 9.16 -4.68 -4.09
C TYR A 332 9.31 -4.52 -5.61
N SER A 333 10.54 -4.55 -6.15
CA SER A 333 10.85 -4.32 -7.57
C SER A 333 9.92 -5.08 -8.55
N GLN A 334 9.70 -6.37 -8.33
CA GLN A 334 8.84 -7.20 -9.17
C GLN A 334 7.36 -6.75 -9.12
N LEU A 335 6.85 -6.45 -7.92
CA LEU A 335 5.48 -5.98 -7.75
C LEU A 335 5.28 -4.61 -8.41
N ILE A 336 6.25 -3.70 -8.24
CA ILE A 336 6.24 -2.37 -8.88
C ILE A 336 6.16 -2.52 -10.40
N LEU A 337 7.02 -3.35 -11.01
CA LEU A 337 7.01 -3.59 -12.45
C LEU A 337 5.72 -4.23 -12.94
N LEU A 338 5.13 -5.15 -12.17
CA LEU A 338 3.82 -5.74 -12.49
C LEU A 338 2.71 -4.68 -12.47
N LEU A 339 2.70 -3.80 -11.47
CA LEU A 339 1.75 -2.68 -11.40
C LEU A 339 1.89 -1.76 -12.62
N ILE A 340 3.13 -1.47 -13.02
CA ILE A 340 3.46 -0.65 -14.19
C ILE A 340 2.98 -1.29 -15.49
N LYS A 341 3.28 -2.58 -15.72
CA LYS A 341 2.93 -3.29 -16.97
C LYS A 341 1.43 -3.54 -17.16
N LEU A 342 0.59 -3.29 -16.14
CA LEU A 342 -0.85 -3.42 -16.32
C LEU A 342 -1.40 -2.36 -17.29
N PRO A 343 -2.43 -2.70 -18.09
CA PRO A 343 -3.09 -1.74 -18.96
C PRO A 343 -3.76 -0.65 -18.11
N ALA A 344 -3.56 0.60 -18.50
CA ALA A 344 -4.15 1.80 -17.90
C ALA A 344 -4.37 2.84 -19.00
N ASP A 345 -5.20 3.83 -18.72
CA ASP A 345 -5.34 5.02 -19.55
C ASP A 345 -4.08 5.89 -19.50
N PHE A 346 -3.95 6.77 -20.49
CA PHE A 346 -2.79 7.66 -20.65
C PHE A 346 -2.52 8.50 -19.39
N VAL A 347 -3.57 9.09 -18.79
CA VAL A 347 -3.44 9.95 -17.60
C VAL A 347 -2.92 9.18 -16.39
N THR A 348 -3.39 7.94 -16.20
CA THR A 348 -2.86 7.08 -15.12
C THR A 348 -1.39 6.74 -15.37
N LYS A 349 -1.00 6.40 -16.61
CA LYS A 349 0.40 6.10 -16.96
C LYS A 349 1.33 7.30 -16.74
N GLU A 350 0.88 8.50 -17.06
CA GLU A 350 1.60 9.75 -16.79
C GLU A 350 1.86 9.94 -15.29
N LYS A 351 0.82 9.79 -14.46
CA LYS A 351 0.97 9.85 -13.00
C LYS A 351 1.90 8.77 -12.45
N MET A 352 1.87 7.57 -13.02
CA MET A 352 2.80 6.50 -12.64
C MET A 352 4.24 6.88 -12.97
N ALA A 353 4.47 7.55 -14.11
CA ALA A 353 5.80 8.01 -14.50
C ALA A 353 6.31 9.07 -13.53
N ASP A 354 5.45 10.01 -13.11
CA ASP A 354 5.79 11.02 -12.12
C ASP A 354 6.14 10.40 -10.76
N ILE A 355 5.40 9.38 -10.32
CA ILE A 355 5.70 8.60 -9.11
C ILE A 355 7.08 7.93 -9.24
N CYS A 356 7.34 7.21 -10.33
CA CYS A 356 8.63 6.55 -10.52
C CYS A 356 9.80 7.55 -10.57
N LYS A 357 9.65 8.67 -11.27
CA LYS A 357 10.68 9.71 -11.37
C LYS A 357 10.98 10.37 -10.02
N SER A 358 9.94 10.77 -9.29
CA SER A 358 10.09 11.47 -8.01
C SER A 358 10.78 10.60 -6.95
N HIS A 359 10.54 9.29 -6.97
CA HIS A 359 11.18 8.31 -6.09
C HIS A 359 12.51 7.76 -6.63
N GLY A 360 12.88 8.04 -7.88
CA GLY A 360 14.11 7.54 -8.50
C GLY A 360 14.06 6.06 -8.89
N PHE A 361 12.86 5.51 -9.16
CA PHE A 361 12.68 4.17 -9.70
C PHE A 361 12.84 4.18 -11.22
N TRP A 362 14.09 4.19 -11.68
CA TRP A 362 14.42 4.37 -13.10
C TRP A 362 13.93 3.26 -14.04
N PRO A 363 13.99 1.96 -13.69
CA PRO A 363 13.49 0.91 -14.59
C PRO A 363 12.01 1.10 -14.95
N GLY A 364 11.19 1.47 -13.96
CA GLY A 364 9.78 1.76 -14.18
C GLY A 364 9.55 3.05 -14.97
N TYR A 365 10.31 4.11 -14.65
CA TYR A 365 10.21 5.38 -15.36
C TYR A 365 10.56 5.24 -16.84
N LEU A 366 11.65 4.55 -17.18
CA LEU A 366 12.05 4.31 -18.56
C LEU A 366 11.00 3.50 -19.33
N CYS A 367 10.47 2.43 -18.72
CA CYS A 367 9.39 1.64 -19.31
C CYS A 367 8.16 2.51 -19.63
N LEU A 368 7.77 3.39 -18.70
CA LEU A 368 6.64 4.29 -18.88
C LEU A 368 6.90 5.38 -19.92
N CYS A 369 8.12 5.92 -20.01
CA CYS A 369 8.48 6.87 -21.06
C CYS A 369 8.33 6.26 -22.45
N LEU A 370 8.74 5.00 -22.63
CA LEU A 370 8.57 4.30 -23.91
C LEU A 370 7.10 4.03 -24.23
N GLU A 371 6.30 3.60 -23.25
CA GLU A 371 4.85 3.40 -23.44
C GLU A 371 4.09 4.70 -23.74
N LEU A 372 4.58 5.83 -23.24
CA LEU A 372 4.01 7.17 -23.45
C LEU A 372 4.57 7.90 -24.69
N ASP A 373 5.39 7.22 -25.51
CA ASP A 373 6.08 7.78 -26.68
C ASP A 373 7.00 8.99 -26.35
N ARG A 374 7.54 9.03 -25.13
CA ARG A 374 8.50 10.04 -24.64
C ARG A 374 9.94 9.56 -24.81
N ARG A 375 10.28 9.12 -26.03
CA ARG A 375 11.56 8.44 -26.32
C ARG A 375 12.79 9.33 -26.10
N THR A 376 12.69 10.62 -26.42
CA THR A 376 13.76 11.59 -26.16
C THR A 376 14.10 11.66 -24.67
N GLU A 377 13.09 11.70 -23.80
CA GLU A 377 13.30 11.69 -22.35
C GLU A 377 13.90 10.37 -21.87
N ALA A 378 13.45 9.23 -22.42
CA ALA A 378 14.05 7.94 -22.10
C ALA A 378 15.55 7.93 -22.41
N PHE A 379 15.96 8.38 -23.61
CA PHE A 379 17.37 8.43 -24.00
C PHE A 379 18.19 9.41 -23.17
N THR A 380 17.64 10.58 -22.82
CA THR A 380 18.31 11.50 -21.89
C THR A 380 18.57 10.82 -20.55
N ASN A 381 17.58 10.13 -19.97
CA ASN A 381 17.76 9.46 -18.69
C ASN A 381 18.71 8.26 -18.78
N ILE A 382 18.69 7.50 -19.88
CA ILE A 382 19.65 6.41 -20.14
C ILE A 382 21.09 6.95 -20.21
N ALA A 383 21.30 8.11 -20.87
CA ALA A 383 22.60 8.74 -20.93
C ALA A 383 23.12 9.17 -19.55
N HIS A 384 22.24 9.66 -18.67
CA HIS A 384 22.59 9.97 -17.27
C HIS A 384 22.89 8.72 -16.43
N LEU A 385 22.18 7.62 -16.68
CA LEU A 385 22.42 6.33 -16.02
C LEU A 385 23.75 5.67 -16.45
N ASP A 386 24.35 6.12 -17.55
CA ASP A 386 25.67 5.67 -18.02
C ASP A 386 25.79 4.12 -18.14
N ASP A 387 24.75 3.50 -18.72
CA ASP A 387 24.69 2.05 -18.93
C ASP A 387 24.14 1.67 -20.32
N MET A 388 25.02 1.16 -21.18
CA MET A 388 24.73 0.70 -22.54
C MET A 388 23.78 -0.51 -22.58
N SER A 389 23.66 -1.29 -21.50
CA SER A 389 22.75 -2.44 -21.45
C SER A 389 21.29 -2.03 -21.58
N LEU A 390 20.94 -0.80 -21.21
CA LEU A 390 19.59 -0.24 -21.37
C LEU A 390 19.21 0.03 -22.84
N LEU A 391 20.20 0.09 -23.73
CA LEU A 391 20.00 0.25 -25.17
C LEU A 391 20.12 -1.08 -25.92
N ASN A 392 21.05 -1.95 -25.52
CA ASN A 392 21.42 -3.16 -26.26
C ASN A 392 20.96 -4.48 -25.59
N GLY A 393 20.29 -4.42 -24.44
CA GLY A 393 19.77 -5.61 -23.75
C GLY A 393 18.57 -6.25 -24.46
N GLU A 394 18.15 -7.44 -24.01
CA GLU A 394 16.97 -8.15 -24.55
C GLU A 394 15.69 -7.29 -24.44
N ASP A 395 15.57 -6.50 -23.37
CA ASP A 395 14.52 -5.51 -23.14
C ASP A 395 14.99 -4.06 -23.40
N GLY A 396 16.10 -3.90 -24.15
CA GLY A 396 16.73 -2.61 -24.41
C GLY A 396 15.93 -1.74 -25.39
N SER A 397 16.03 -0.42 -25.22
CA SER A 397 15.39 0.55 -26.12
C SER A 397 16.35 1.01 -27.21
N LEU A 398 16.39 0.28 -28.33
CA LEU A 398 17.18 0.71 -29.47
C LEU A 398 16.54 1.93 -30.15
N PRO A 399 17.35 2.93 -30.55
CA PRO A 399 16.87 4.01 -31.41
C PRO A 399 16.36 3.47 -32.76
N GLU A 400 15.19 3.93 -33.17
CA GLU A 400 14.48 3.45 -34.36
C GLU A 400 14.69 4.36 -35.57
N THR A 401 14.85 5.66 -35.32
CA THR A 401 15.00 6.69 -36.37
C THR A 401 16.41 7.25 -36.40
N THR A 402 16.80 7.81 -37.55
CA THR A 402 18.09 8.49 -37.72
C THR A 402 18.26 9.67 -36.76
N GLU A 403 17.16 10.35 -36.44
CA GLU A 403 17.07 11.50 -35.57
C GLU A 403 17.33 11.11 -34.12
N GLU A 404 16.78 9.98 -33.66
CA GLU A 404 17.06 9.42 -32.33
C GLU A 404 18.53 9.03 -32.19
N TRP A 405 19.13 8.43 -33.23
CA TRP A 405 20.56 8.13 -33.25
C TRP A 405 21.43 9.39 -33.14
N LYS A 406 21.11 10.43 -33.91
CA LYS A 406 21.81 11.73 -33.84
C LYS A 406 21.68 12.35 -32.45
N PHE A 407 20.48 12.33 -31.88
CA PHE A 407 20.21 12.83 -30.54
C PHE A 407 21.04 12.10 -29.47
N LEU A 408 21.06 10.77 -29.50
CA LEU A 408 21.83 9.96 -28.55
C LEU A 408 23.35 10.17 -28.68
N LEU A 409 23.85 10.33 -29.90
CA LEU A 409 25.27 10.66 -30.16
C LEU A 409 25.65 12.02 -29.57
N HIS A 410 24.82 13.05 -29.75
CA HIS A 410 25.05 14.36 -29.15
C HIS A 410 24.95 14.33 -27.62
N LEU A 411 24.02 13.55 -27.06
CA LEU A 411 23.97 13.32 -25.61
C LEU A 411 25.27 12.69 -25.11
N ALA A 412 25.74 11.61 -25.74
CA ALA A 412 26.97 10.95 -25.34
C ALA A 412 28.19 11.88 -25.40
N GLN A 413 28.26 12.76 -26.40
CA GLN A 413 29.30 13.78 -26.52
C GLN A 413 29.27 14.77 -25.35
N ASN A 414 28.08 15.30 -25.03
CA ASN A 414 27.91 16.24 -23.92
C ASN A 414 28.22 15.59 -22.57
N HIS A 415 27.77 14.36 -22.33
CA HIS A 415 28.02 13.63 -21.09
C HIS A 415 29.48 13.25 -20.89
N SER A 416 30.22 12.93 -21.96
CA SER A 416 31.66 12.64 -21.90
C SER A 416 32.44 13.83 -21.32
N THR A 417 32.02 15.07 -21.60
CA THR A 417 32.68 16.27 -21.05
C THR A 417 32.34 16.54 -19.58
N ALA A 418 31.14 16.14 -19.12
CA ALA A 418 30.66 16.42 -17.77
C ALA A 418 31.22 15.46 -16.70
N PHE A 419 31.41 14.17 -17.04
CA PHE A 419 31.83 13.13 -16.09
C PHE A 419 33.35 12.95 -15.96
N HIS A 420 34.16 13.71 -16.68
CA HIS A 420 35.60 13.83 -16.39
C HIS A 420 35.89 14.57 -15.07
N HIS A 421 34.87 15.10 -14.39
CA HIS A 421 34.96 15.66 -13.04
C HIS A 421 34.29 14.71 -12.03
N HIS A 422 35.15 14.03 -11.26
CA HIS A 422 34.88 13.13 -10.13
C HIS A 422 33.51 13.29 -9.42
N GLY A 423 32.65 12.30 -9.60
CA GLY A 423 31.57 11.95 -8.66
C GLY A 423 31.78 10.54 -8.11
N PRO A 424 31.41 10.24 -6.85
CA PRO A 424 31.60 8.91 -6.27
C PRO A 424 30.75 7.90 -7.05
N GLN A 425 31.43 6.97 -7.75
CA GLN A 425 30.78 5.81 -8.35
C GLN A 425 30.20 4.94 -7.23
N ASN A 426 28.87 4.84 -7.18
CA ASN A 426 28.20 3.91 -6.28
C ASN A 426 28.25 2.51 -6.89
N GLY A 427 29.12 1.66 -6.36
CA GLY A 427 29.24 0.27 -6.76
C GLY A 427 30.63 -0.27 -6.48
N ASN A 428 30.71 -1.49 -5.96
CA ASN A 428 31.92 -2.16 -5.48
C ASN A 428 32.84 -2.63 -6.64
N ALA A 429 33.02 -1.81 -7.68
CA ALA A 429 33.98 -2.08 -8.74
C ALA A 429 35.36 -1.61 -8.27
N VAL A 430 36.16 -2.57 -7.83
CA VAL A 430 37.59 -2.39 -7.54
C VAL A 430 38.24 -1.66 -8.72
N SER A 431 38.58 -0.39 -8.49
CA SER A 431 39.32 0.45 -9.43
C SER A 431 40.76 -0.06 -9.53
N ASN A 432 40.96 -1.05 -10.40
CA ASN A 432 42.26 -1.30 -11.00
C ASN A 432 42.30 -0.54 -12.33
N GLY A 433 43.23 0.41 -12.43
CA GLY A 433 43.29 1.44 -13.46
C GLY A 433 43.26 0.93 -14.90
N SER A 434 42.06 0.92 -15.48
CA SER A 434 41.79 0.85 -16.92
C SER A 434 40.66 1.83 -17.24
N PRO A 435 40.81 2.75 -18.19
CA PRO A 435 39.91 3.89 -18.35
C PRO A 435 38.61 3.60 -19.13
N SER A 436 38.26 2.35 -19.42
CA SER A 436 37.03 2.04 -20.17
C SER A 436 36.24 0.90 -19.52
N CYS A 437 35.23 1.24 -18.73
CA CYS A 437 34.15 0.29 -18.48
C CYS A 437 33.42 0.06 -19.83
N PRO A 438 33.38 -1.18 -20.37
CA PRO A 438 32.85 -1.46 -21.71
C PRO A 438 31.36 -1.12 -21.86
N ASP A 439 30.64 -0.95 -20.75
CA ASP A 439 29.19 -0.74 -20.73
C ASP A 439 28.78 0.71 -20.43
N CYS A 440 29.70 1.68 -20.46
CA CYS A 440 29.35 3.11 -20.29
C CYS A 440 28.86 3.76 -21.60
N ILE A 441 28.04 4.80 -21.48
CA ILE A 441 27.53 5.60 -22.60
C ILE A 441 28.64 6.56 -23.05
N THR A 442 29.41 6.14 -24.06
CA THR A 442 30.43 6.97 -24.71
C THR A 442 30.10 7.15 -26.18
N VAL A 443 30.63 8.21 -26.82
CA VAL A 443 30.48 8.43 -28.27
C VAL A 443 30.93 7.19 -29.05
N GLU A 444 32.04 6.58 -28.65
CA GLU A 444 32.55 5.36 -29.29
C GLU A 444 31.62 4.16 -29.12
N ASN A 445 31.12 3.91 -27.90
CA ASN A 445 30.23 2.77 -27.65
C ASN A 445 28.87 2.94 -28.36
N VAL A 446 28.33 4.15 -28.39
CA VAL A 446 27.10 4.48 -29.13
C VAL A 446 27.34 4.35 -30.64
N ALA A 447 28.48 4.81 -31.16
CA ALA A 447 28.84 4.65 -32.58
C ALA A 447 28.99 3.16 -32.96
N LEU A 448 29.61 2.35 -32.10
CA LEU A 448 29.71 0.90 -32.28
C LEU A 448 28.33 0.23 -32.30
N LEU A 449 27.42 0.65 -31.42
CA LEU A 449 26.05 0.15 -31.38
C LEU A 449 25.27 0.55 -32.64
N LEU A 450 25.38 1.81 -33.08
CA LEU A 450 24.83 2.31 -34.34
C LEU A 450 25.31 1.45 -35.53
N ALA A 451 26.62 1.22 -35.64
CA ALA A 451 27.19 0.40 -36.71
C ALA A 451 26.69 -1.05 -36.70
N LYS A 452 26.41 -1.61 -35.52
CA LYS A 452 25.79 -2.94 -35.40
C LYS A 452 24.31 -2.92 -35.80
N ALA A 453 23.57 -1.87 -35.44
CA ALA A 453 22.13 -1.78 -35.66
C ALA A 453 21.76 -1.49 -37.13
N ILE A 454 22.39 -0.48 -37.75
CA ILE A 454 22.04 -0.03 -39.12
C ILE A 454 23.10 -0.38 -40.17
N GLY A 455 24.20 -0.99 -39.75
CA GLY A 455 25.33 -1.36 -40.60
C GLY A 455 26.36 -0.23 -40.78
N PRO A 456 27.65 -0.59 -40.99
CA PRO A 456 28.74 0.38 -41.07
C PRO A 456 28.61 1.35 -42.26
N ASN A 457 28.02 0.91 -43.38
CA ASN A 457 27.86 1.76 -44.56
C ASN A 457 26.87 2.91 -44.35
N ARG A 458 25.90 2.77 -43.45
CA ARG A 458 24.93 3.81 -43.08
C ARG A 458 25.38 4.59 -41.84
N ALA A 459 26.05 3.92 -40.90
CA ALA A 459 26.54 4.53 -39.67
C ALA A 459 27.65 5.58 -39.92
N VAL A 460 28.61 5.29 -40.81
CA VAL A 460 29.74 6.21 -41.05
C VAL A 460 29.29 7.58 -41.61
N PRO A 461 28.43 7.66 -42.65
CA PRO A 461 27.88 8.95 -43.10
C PRO A 461 27.14 9.71 -42.00
N LEU A 462 26.36 9.03 -41.17
CA LEU A 462 25.62 9.65 -40.07
C LEU A 462 26.58 10.25 -39.02
N LEU A 463 27.65 9.54 -38.69
CA LEU A 463 28.70 10.04 -37.78
C LEU A 463 29.44 11.25 -38.37
N GLN A 464 29.61 11.30 -39.70
CA GLN A 464 30.19 12.47 -40.39
C GLN A 464 29.25 13.67 -40.31
N GLU A 465 27.94 13.47 -40.52
CA GLU A 465 26.94 14.53 -40.36
C GLU A 465 26.92 15.10 -38.94
N CYS A 466 27.15 14.27 -37.92
CA CYS A 466 27.28 14.70 -36.52
C CYS A 466 28.66 15.32 -36.19
N GLY A 467 29.64 15.28 -37.11
CA GLY A 467 30.99 15.78 -36.87
C GLY A 467 31.88 14.89 -35.99
N LEU A 468 31.51 13.63 -35.77
CA LEU A 468 32.13 12.75 -34.76
C LEU A 468 33.24 11.84 -35.30
N THR A 469 33.51 11.83 -36.60
CA THR A 469 34.46 10.88 -37.20
C THR A 469 35.92 11.02 -36.76
N LEU A 470 36.31 12.20 -36.25
CA LEU A 470 37.67 12.45 -35.75
C LEU A 470 37.91 11.87 -34.35
N GLU A 471 36.85 11.54 -33.61
CA GLU A 471 36.91 11.09 -32.22
C GLU A 471 36.92 9.55 -32.08
N LEU A 472 36.81 8.82 -33.19
CA LEU A 472 36.62 7.35 -33.18
C LEU A 472 37.96 6.61 -33.21
N SER A 473 38.08 5.58 -32.36
CA SER A 473 39.32 4.82 -32.20
C SER A 473 39.59 3.80 -33.32
N GLU A 474 40.80 3.22 -33.33
CA GLU A 474 41.14 2.08 -34.20
C GLU A 474 40.21 0.87 -33.98
N ARG A 475 39.69 0.70 -32.76
CA ARG A 475 38.73 -0.36 -32.42
C ARG A 475 37.45 -0.22 -33.23
N PHE A 476 36.91 1.01 -33.34
CA PHE A 476 35.71 1.27 -34.14
C PHE A 476 35.94 0.89 -35.60
N THR A 477 37.08 1.30 -36.16
CA THR A 477 37.44 1.00 -37.55
C THR A 477 37.55 -0.51 -37.78
N ALA A 478 38.25 -1.23 -36.90
CA ALA A 478 38.40 -2.68 -36.98
C ALA A 478 37.04 -3.41 -36.92
N VAL A 479 36.16 -3.01 -35.99
CA VAL A 479 34.81 -3.60 -35.88
C VAL A 479 33.98 -3.31 -37.13
N CYS A 480 34.04 -2.09 -37.68
CA CYS A 480 33.32 -1.75 -38.91
C CYS A 480 33.77 -2.61 -40.10
N GLU A 481 35.07 -2.87 -40.26
CA GLU A 481 35.56 -3.75 -41.32
C GLU A 481 35.10 -5.20 -41.14
N ILE A 482 35.12 -5.71 -39.90
CA ILE A 482 34.57 -7.04 -39.59
C ILE A 482 33.08 -7.11 -39.94
N LEU A 483 32.30 -6.09 -39.55
CA LEU A 483 30.87 -6.02 -39.87
C LEU A 483 30.61 -5.95 -41.38
N LYS A 484 31.40 -5.19 -42.15
CA LYS A 484 31.31 -5.15 -43.62
C LYS A 484 31.56 -6.53 -44.24
N ILE A 485 32.60 -7.24 -43.77
CA ILE A 485 32.93 -8.59 -44.26
C ILE A 485 31.79 -9.57 -43.90
N ALA A 486 31.28 -9.49 -42.68
CA ALA A 486 30.18 -10.32 -42.21
C ALA A 486 28.91 -10.08 -43.05
N GLU A 487 28.52 -8.82 -43.27
CA GLU A 487 27.37 -8.44 -44.08
C GLU A 487 27.51 -8.96 -45.53
N LYS A 488 28.71 -8.83 -46.13
CA LYS A 488 28.99 -9.34 -47.48
C LYS A 488 28.85 -10.86 -47.56
N ARG A 489 29.35 -11.59 -46.55
CA ARG A 489 29.23 -13.06 -46.48
C ARG A 489 27.77 -13.48 -46.25
N GLN A 490 27.05 -12.79 -45.37
CA GLN A 490 25.63 -13.05 -45.10
C GLN A 490 24.79 -12.82 -46.36
N ARG A 491 25.02 -11.73 -47.10
CA ARG A 491 24.34 -11.46 -48.38
C ARG A 491 24.62 -12.55 -49.42
N ALA A 492 25.87 -13.00 -49.55
CA ALA A 492 26.22 -14.09 -50.47
C ALA A 492 25.58 -15.44 -50.08
N LEU A 493 25.50 -15.74 -48.77
CA LEU A 493 24.84 -16.93 -48.27
C LEU A 493 23.33 -16.89 -48.56
N ILE A 494 22.67 -15.77 -48.24
CA ILE A 494 21.24 -15.58 -48.52
C ILE A 494 20.96 -15.72 -50.02
N GLN A 495 21.76 -15.07 -50.87
CA GLN A 495 21.62 -15.18 -52.32
C GLN A 495 21.75 -16.64 -52.80
N SER A 496 22.75 -17.37 -52.31
CA SER A 496 22.94 -18.80 -52.62
C SER A 496 21.79 -19.67 -52.14
N MET A 497 21.24 -19.39 -50.95
CA MET A 497 20.05 -20.09 -50.44
C MET A 497 18.82 -19.80 -51.29
N LEU A 498 18.57 -18.53 -51.65
CA LEU A 498 17.46 -18.14 -52.51
C LEU A 498 17.57 -18.77 -53.89
N GLU A 499 18.75 -18.79 -54.51
CA GLU A 499 18.99 -19.45 -55.80
C GLU A 499 18.73 -20.96 -55.74
N ARG A 500 19.09 -21.63 -54.63
CA ARG A 500 18.77 -23.05 -54.43
C ARG A 500 17.28 -23.28 -54.22
N CYS A 501 16.62 -22.43 -53.44
CA CYS A 501 15.17 -22.48 -53.25
C CYS A 501 14.44 -22.30 -54.58
N ASP A 502 14.85 -21.33 -55.40
CA ASP A 502 14.27 -21.08 -56.72
C ASP A 502 14.44 -22.29 -57.64
N ARG A 503 15.67 -22.83 -57.78
CA ARG A 503 15.90 -24.06 -58.56
C ARG A 503 15.09 -25.25 -58.07
N PHE A 504 14.95 -25.41 -56.75
CA PHE A 504 14.15 -26.49 -56.16
C PHE A 504 12.66 -26.32 -56.50
N LEU A 505 12.12 -25.11 -56.39
CA LEU A 505 10.74 -24.80 -56.75
C LEU A 505 10.48 -25.07 -58.24
N TRP A 506 11.38 -24.65 -59.12
CA TRP A 506 11.29 -24.96 -60.56
C TRP A 506 11.36 -26.47 -60.84
N SER A 507 12.15 -27.23 -60.07
CA SER A 507 12.24 -28.69 -60.22
C SER A 507 11.01 -29.47 -59.72
N GLN A 508 10.16 -28.85 -58.89
CA GLN A 508 8.89 -29.43 -58.42
C GLN A 508 7.72 -29.10 -59.35
N GLN A 509 7.86 -28.07 -60.19
CA GLN A 509 6.84 -27.62 -61.14
C GLN A 509 6.97 -28.26 -62.52
N ALA A 510 8.14 -28.83 -62.83
CA ALA A 510 8.41 -29.67 -63.99
C ALA A 510 8.16 -31.15 -63.64
#